data_AF-F1L9V8-F1
#
_entry.id   AF-F1L9V8-F1
#
_cell.length_a   1.000
_cell.length_b   1.000
_cell.length_c   1.000
_cell.angle_alpha   90.00
_cell.angle_beta   90.00
_cell.angle_gamma   90.00
#
_symmetry.space_group_name_H-M   'P 1'
#
loop_
_entity.id
_entity.type
_entity.pdbx_description
1 polymer ?
#
loop_
_entity_poly.entity_id
_entity_poly.type
_entity_poly.pdbx_seq_one_letter_code
_entity_poly.pdbx_strand_id
1 'polypeptide(L)'
;MSSDCPDVWNYLPPASYPIGDWEPQRFIWTLVMFAHFPARLFFPLFYKCIYGAIISESCQSTCFRALSYILSRGLIIEALGLVIVTVFDVRSDFTLHAVGYGIWLLAFMINAIASAILQHICGIRALSAKANRTFFIRVAIFLVGGGLCIFTAYAYAVYRLQCSDTAYLCFSISEYILVMFNAVFHLIPYWECNDVEIELVTHRSKPITRWDLNIIPEKFPLRAISYT
;
A
#
# COMPACT_ATOMS: atom_id res chain seq x y z
N MET A 1 0.04 2.93 29.92
CA MET A 1 -0.61 1.68 30.35
C MET A 1 -1.94 1.58 29.65
N SER A 2 -2.28 0.38 29.17
CA SER A 2 -3.62 0.08 28.67
C SER A 2 -4.65 0.23 29.79
N SER A 3 -5.78 0.87 29.50
CA SER A 3 -6.88 1.03 30.48
C SER A 3 -7.53 -0.29 30.86
N ASP A 4 -7.51 -1.28 29.97
CA ASP A 4 -8.25 -2.54 30.14
C ASP A 4 -7.57 -3.50 31.13
N CYS A 5 -6.24 -3.48 31.21
CA CYS A 5 -5.44 -4.29 32.14
C CYS A 5 -4.32 -3.41 32.71
N PRO A 6 -4.50 -2.77 33.87
CA PRO A 6 -3.52 -1.82 34.42
C PRO A 6 -2.25 -2.52 34.93
N ASP A 7 -2.33 -3.78 35.33
CA ASP A 7 -1.20 -4.53 35.93
C ASP A 7 -0.28 -5.19 34.89
N VAL A 8 -0.61 -5.10 33.61
CA VAL A 8 0.16 -5.71 32.51
C VAL A 8 1.42 -4.90 32.25
N TRP A 9 2.59 -5.54 32.35
CA TRP A 9 3.86 -4.88 32.13
C TRP A 9 4.11 -4.67 30.63
N ASN A 10 4.44 -3.43 30.27
CA ASN A 10 4.58 -3.04 28.87
C ASN A 10 6.07 -2.92 28.48
N TYR A 11 6.68 -4.02 28.03
CA TYR A 11 8.08 -4.05 27.60
C TYR A 11 8.31 -3.31 26.27
N LEU A 12 7.36 -3.43 25.35
CA LEU A 12 7.38 -2.77 24.06
C LEU A 12 5.94 -2.34 23.74
N PRO A 13 5.62 -1.04 23.86
CA PRO A 13 4.28 -0.57 23.56
C PRO A 13 3.97 -0.76 22.06
N PRO A 14 2.70 -1.04 21.71
CA PRO A 14 2.27 -1.17 20.32
C PRO A 14 2.60 0.12 19.56
N ALA A 15 2.84 0.02 18.25
CA ALA A 15 3.18 1.16 17.40
C ALA A 15 2.12 2.27 17.47
N SER A 16 0.87 1.90 17.74
CA SER A 16 -0.25 2.82 17.95
C SER A 16 -0.19 3.64 19.24
N TYR A 17 0.62 3.24 20.23
CA TYR A 17 0.71 3.90 21.53
C TYR A 17 1.61 5.15 21.52
N PRO A 18 2.84 5.14 20.94
CA PRO A 18 3.63 6.33 20.67
C PRO A 18 2.91 7.44 19.89
N ILE A 19 1.92 7.08 19.06
CA ILE A 19 1.12 8.03 18.27
C ILE A 19 0.23 8.89 19.19
N GLY A 20 -0.24 8.35 20.31
CA GLY A 20 -1.12 9.06 21.25
C GLY A 20 -0.41 9.75 22.41
N ASP A 21 0.56 9.09 23.04
CA ASP A 21 0.96 9.42 24.42
C ASP A 21 2.23 10.27 24.58
N TRP A 22 3.18 10.24 23.64
CA TRP A 22 4.51 10.85 23.81
C TRP A 22 4.73 11.99 22.82
N GLU A 23 4.84 13.22 23.32
CA GLU A 23 4.93 14.43 22.48
C GLU A 23 6.07 14.44 21.45
N PRO A 24 7.32 13.97 21.70
CA PRO A 24 8.30 13.91 20.64
C PRO A 24 7.96 12.83 19.59
N GLN A 25 7.42 11.69 20.02
CA GLN A 25 7.12 10.55 19.12
C GLN A 25 5.92 10.84 18.23
N ARG A 26 4.85 11.42 18.80
CA ARG A 26 3.66 11.88 18.07
C ARG A 26 4.01 12.97 17.05
N PHE A 27 4.88 13.91 17.41
CA PHE A 27 5.33 14.95 16.49
C PHE A 27 6.10 14.35 15.30
N ILE A 28 7.07 13.47 15.57
CA ILE A 28 7.84 12.76 14.53
C ILE A 28 6.90 11.96 13.62
N TRP A 29 5.97 11.19 14.21
CA TRP A 29 4.98 10.43 13.44
C TRP A 29 4.15 11.33 12.54
N THR A 30 3.64 12.44 13.07
CA THR A 30 2.81 13.38 12.30
C THR A 30 3.60 14.02 11.16
N LEU A 31 4.88 14.33 11.37
CA LEU A 31 5.77 14.85 10.32
C LEU A 31 6.01 13.81 9.21
N VAL A 32 6.27 12.56 9.59
CA VAL A 32 6.38 11.42 8.65
C VAL A 32 5.07 11.28 7.87
N MET A 33 3.92 11.31 8.54
CA MET A 33 2.62 11.24 7.88
C MET A 33 2.40 12.41 6.93
N PHE A 34 2.76 13.64 7.31
CA PHE A 34 2.64 14.81 6.45
C PHE A 34 3.53 14.72 5.20
N ALA A 35 4.73 14.18 5.33
CA ALA A 35 5.63 13.99 4.19
C ALA A 35 5.16 12.85 3.26
N HIS A 36 4.70 11.73 3.82
CA HIS A 36 4.36 10.54 3.05
C HIS A 36 2.92 10.52 2.53
N PHE A 37 1.97 11.18 3.19
CA PHE A 37 0.56 11.14 2.80
C PHE A 37 0.33 11.71 1.38
N PRO A 38 0.87 12.89 1.00
CA PRO A 38 0.76 13.38 -0.37
C PRO A 38 1.33 12.40 -1.38
N ALA A 39 2.52 11.82 -1.11
CA ALA A 39 3.12 10.81 -1.96
C ALA A 39 2.19 9.59 -2.13
N ARG A 40 1.52 9.15 -1.06
CA ARG A 40 0.57 8.04 -1.10
C ARG A 40 -0.64 8.29 -2.01
N LEU A 41 -1.07 9.55 -2.15
CA LEU A 41 -2.16 9.92 -3.07
C LEU A 41 -1.77 9.80 -4.55
N PHE A 42 -0.47 9.81 -4.87
CA PHE A 42 0.01 9.67 -6.25
C PHE A 42 0.21 8.20 -6.69
N PHE A 43 0.32 7.23 -5.78
CA PHE A 43 0.53 5.83 -6.15
C PHE A 43 -0.54 5.25 -7.09
N PRO A 44 -1.85 5.54 -6.96
CA PRO A 44 -2.85 5.07 -7.93
C PRO A 44 -2.56 5.53 -9.36
N LEU A 45 -2.11 6.78 -9.53
CA LEU A 45 -1.72 7.32 -10.84
C LEU A 45 -0.48 6.60 -11.36
N PHE A 46 0.49 6.35 -10.49
CA PHE A 46 1.71 5.64 -10.84
C PHE A 46 1.45 4.22 -11.35
N TYR A 47 0.66 3.43 -10.61
CA TYR A 47 0.27 2.10 -11.03
C TYR A 47 -0.55 2.11 -12.32
N LYS A 48 -1.46 3.09 -12.48
CA LYS A 48 -2.22 3.25 -13.73
C LYS A 48 -1.29 3.54 -14.92
N CYS A 49 -0.26 4.36 -14.74
CA CYS A 49 0.73 4.64 -15.77
C CYS A 49 1.55 3.41 -16.13
N ILE A 50 2.08 2.68 -15.14
CA ILE A 50 2.88 1.46 -15.37
C ILE A 50 2.08 0.40 -16.12
N TYR A 51 0.90 0.03 -15.58
CA TYR A 51 0.10 -1.01 -16.21
C TYR A 51 -0.57 -0.54 -17.51
N GLY A 52 -0.81 0.76 -17.66
CA GLY A 52 -1.34 1.36 -18.89
C GLY A 52 -0.31 1.45 -20.03
N ALA A 53 0.97 1.63 -19.71
CA ALA A 53 2.05 1.61 -20.69
C ALA A 53 2.34 0.19 -21.21
N ILE A 54 2.08 -0.83 -20.39
CA ILE A 54 2.31 -2.23 -20.72
C ILE A 54 1.04 -2.79 -21.37
N ILE A 55 0.80 -2.41 -22.63
CA ILE A 55 -0.33 -2.91 -23.44
C ILE A 55 0.05 -4.28 -24.01
N SER A 56 0.02 -5.33 -23.18
CA SER A 56 -0.07 -6.69 -23.69
C SER A 56 -1.54 -7.02 -23.99
N GLU A 57 -1.83 -7.85 -25.00
CA GLU A 57 -3.21 -8.31 -25.29
C GLU A 57 -3.88 -8.97 -24.05
N SER A 58 -3.08 -9.46 -23.10
CA SER A 58 -3.54 -10.03 -21.82
C SER A 58 -4.08 -8.98 -20.82
N CYS A 59 -3.65 -7.71 -20.90
CA CYS A 59 -4.10 -6.61 -20.03
C CYS A 59 -5.45 -6.00 -20.47
N GLN A 60 -6.20 -6.61 -21.40
CA GLN A 60 -7.52 -6.13 -21.84
C GLN A 60 -8.71 -6.88 -21.21
N SER A 61 -8.46 -7.81 -20.28
CA SER A 61 -9.51 -8.57 -19.63
C SER A 61 -10.36 -7.73 -18.66
N THR A 62 -11.63 -8.11 -18.48
CA THR A 62 -12.50 -7.53 -17.44
C THR A 62 -11.89 -7.65 -16.04
N CYS A 63 -11.16 -8.75 -15.78
CA CYS A 63 -10.44 -8.99 -14.54
C CYS A 63 -9.35 -7.93 -14.30
N PHE A 64 -8.55 -7.60 -15.32
CA PHE A 64 -7.53 -6.55 -15.23
C PHE A 64 -8.15 -5.19 -14.86
N ARG A 65 -9.25 -4.80 -15.52
CA ARG A 65 -9.95 -3.54 -15.22
C ARG A 65 -10.49 -3.50 -13.79
N ALA A 66 -11.09 -4.60 -13.33
CA ALA A 66 -11.61 -4.72 -11.98
C ALA A 66 -10.48 -4.65 -10.94
N LEU A 67 -9.40 -5.41 -11.11
CA LEU A 67 -8.25 -5.39 -10.20
C LEU A 67 -7.55 -4.03 -10.18
N SER A 68 -7.39 -3.38 -11.33
CA SER A 68 -6.81 -2.03 -11.40
C SER A 68 -7.67 -1.00 -10.68
N TYR A 69 -8.99 -1.11 -10.79
CA TYR A 69 -9.94 -0.28 -10.05
C TYR A 69 -9.85 -0.54 -8.54
N ILE A 70 -9.84 -1.81 -8.13
CA ILE A 70 -9.70 -2.24 -6.73
C ILE A 70 -8.40 -1.68 -6.15
N LEU A 71 -7.26 -1.87 -6.82
CA LEU A 71 -5.96 -1.37 -6.37
C LEU A 71 -5.98 0.16 -6.25
N SER A 72 -6.51 0.87 -7.25
CA SER A 72 -6.55 2.34 -7.22
C SER A 72 -7.38 2.88 -6.05
N ARG A 73 -8.55 2.29 -5.79
CA ARG A 73 -9.41 2.68 -4.67
C ARG A 73 -8.84 2.23 -3.33
N GLY A 74 -8.32 1.01 -3.28
CA GLY A 74 -7.74 0.41 -2.09
C GLY A 74 -6.52 1.20 -1.60
N LEU A 75 -5.67 1.72 -2.48
CA LEU A 75 -4.53 2.57 -2.09
C LEU A 75 -4.99 3.88 -1.41
N ILE A 76 -6.08 4.48 -1.87
CA ILE A 76 -6.66 5.67 -1.24
C ILE A 76 -7.31 5.31 0.10
N ILE A 77 -8.10 4.23 0.15
CA ILE A 77 -8.74 3.76 1.39
C ILE A 77 -7.70 3.40 2.45
N GLU A 78 -6.60 2.75 2.06
CA GLU A 78 -5.48 2.44 2.93
C GLU A 78 -4.87 3.71 3.54
N ALA A 79 -4.61 4.74 2.71
CA ALA A 79 -4.08 6.01 3.18
C ALA A 79 -5.05 6.73 4.13
N LEU A 80 -6.37 6.69 3.86
CA LEU A 80 -7.38 7.24 4.76
C LEU A 80 -7.44 6.47 6.08
N GLY A 81 -7.28 5.15 6.08
CA GLY A 81 -7.17 4.33 7.28
C GLY A 81 -6.03 4.80 8.18
N LEU A 82 -4.84 5.08 7.62
CA LEU A 82 -3.72 5.64 8.39
C LEU A 82 -4.00 7.03 8.95
N VAL A 83 -4.73 7.87 8.21
CA VAL A 83 -5.15 9.18 8.72
C VAL A 83 -6.07 9.00 9.92
N ILE A 84 -7.04 8.07 9.88
CA ILE A 84 -7.92 7.77 11.01
C ILE A 84 -7.08 7.31 12.22
N VAL A 85 -6.15 6.38 12.03
CA VAL A 85 -5.23 5.89 13.10
C VAL A 85 -4.39 7.02 13.70
N THR A 86 -4.01 8.00 12.89
CA THR A 86 -3.16 9.14 13.31
C THR A 86 -3.96 10.22 14.03
N VAL A 87 -5.19 10.49 13.59
CA VAL A 87 -6.07 11.54 14.14
C VAL A 87 -6.73 11.06 15.42
N PHE A 88 -7.27 9.84 15.40
CA PHE A 88 -7.91 9.21 16.55
C PHE A 88 -6.90 8.27 17.19
N ASP A 89 -6.21 8.79 18.20
CA ASP A 89 -5.29 8.00 19.00
C ASP A 89 -6.03 7.07 19.98
N VAL A 90 -5.29 6.09 20.51
CA VAL A 90 -5.78 5.04 21.42
C VAL A 90 -6.49 5.60 22.67
N ARG A 91 -6.17 6.82 23.13
CA ARG A 91 -6.84 7.45 24.28
C ARG A 91 -8.03 8.31 23.90
N SER A 92 -7.95 9.00 22.76
CA SER A 92 -9.02 9.89 22.29
C SER A 92 -10.30 9.11 21.96
N ASP A 93 -10.17 8.09 21.12
CA ASP A 93 -11.26 7.18 20.76
C ASP A 93 -10.67 5.85 20.27
N PHE A 94 -10.60 4.87 21.19
CA PHE A 94 -10.08 3.55 20.87
C PHE A 94 -10.88 2.84 19.76
N THR A 95 -12.18 3.08 19.66
CA THR A 95 -13.04 2.37 18.70
C THR A 95 -12.76 2.87 17.29
N LEU A 96 -12.72 4.19 17.09
CA LEU A 96 -12.34 4.78 15.80
C LEU A 96 -10.91 4.42 15.42
N HIS A 97 -9.99 4.41 16.39
CA HIS A 97 -8.62 3.97 16.17
C HIS A 97 -8.55 2.53 15.66
N ALA A 98 -9.21 1.59 16.36
CA ALA A 98 -9.23 0.18 15.99
C ALA A 98 -9.91 -0.06 14.63
N VAL A 99 -10.98 0.68 14.31
CA VAL A 99 -11.62 0.65 12.99
C VAL A 99 -10.68 1.18 11.91
N GLY A 100 -9.99 2.30 12.15
CA GLY A 100 -9.00 2.86 11.24
C GLY A 100 -7.85 1.89 10.96
N TYR A 101 -7.34 1.25 12.02
CA TYR A 101 -6.29 0.23 11.92
C TYR A 101 -6.76 -0.97 11.10
N GLY A 102 -7.98 -1.45 11.33
CA GLY A 102 -8.59 -2.53 10.56
C GLY A 102 -8.79 -2.18 9.07
N ILE A 103 -9.27 -0.97 8.77
CA ILE A 103 -9.43 -0.47 7.39
C ILE A 103 -8.08 -0.39 6.69
N TRP A 104 -7.08 0.22 7.35
CA TRP A 104 -5.73 0.31 6.82
C TRP A 104 -5.16 -1.07 6.48
N LEU A 105 -5.23 -2.00 7.43
CA LEU A 105 -4.63 -3.33 7.31
C LEU A 105 -5.33 -4.17 6.24
N LEU A 106 -6.66 -4.15 6.19
CA LEU A 106 -7.43 -4.87 5.18
C LEU A 106 -7.18 -4.31 3.78
N ALA A 107 -7.21 -2.98 3.62
CA ALA A 107 -6.93 -2.34 2.35
C ALA A 107 -5.50 -2.64 1.88
N PHE A 108 -4.52 -2.58 2.78
CA PHE A 108 -3.13 -2.93 2.51
C PHE A 108 -2.99 -4.38 1.99
N MET A 109 -3.62 -5.36 2.63
CA MET A 109 -3.56 -6.76 2.19
C MET A 109 -4.21 -6.96 0.82
N ILE A 110 -5.35 -6.31 0.57
CA ILE A 110 -6.02 -6.33 -0.75
C ILE A 110 -5.11 -5.70 -1.82
N ASN A 111 -4.45 -4.57 -1.53
CA ASN A 111 -3.54 -3.90 -2.45
C ASN A 111 -2.32 -4.78 -2.78
N ALA A 112 -1.75 -5.45 -1.77
CA ALA A 112 -0.61 -6.35 -1.94
C ALA A 112 -0.92 -7.50 -2.90
N ILE A 113 -2.05 -8.18 -2.71
CA ILE A 113 -2.44 -9.29 -3.61
C ILE A 113 -2.92 -8.79 -4.98
N ALA A 114 -3.69 -7.70 -5.04
CA ALA A 114 -4.18 -7.15 -6.31
C ALA A 114 -3.03 -6.72 -7.21
N SER A 115 -2.01 -6.05 -6.66
CA SER A 115 -0.82 -5.66 -7.41
C SER A 115 0.03 -6.86 -7.86
N ALA A 116 0.15 -7.91 -7.04
CA ALA A 116 0.84 -9.15 -7.42
C ALA A 116 0.12 -9.87 -8.57
N ILE A 117 -1.21 -9.97 -8.52
CA ILE A 117 -2.03 -10.57 -9.59
C ILE A 117 -1.93 -9.75 -10.87
N LEU A 118 -2.05 -8.41 -10.79
CA LEU A 118 -1.89 -7.52 -11.95
C LEU A 118 -0.52 -7.69 -12.61
N GLN A 119 0.53 -7.78 -11.80
CA GLN A 119 1.89 -8.01 -12.30
C GLN A 119 2.04 -9.37 -13.00
N HIS A 120 1.32 -10.39 -12.54
CA HIS A 120 1.30 -11.71 -13.16
C HIS A 120 0.52 -11.71 -14.48
N ILE A 121 -0.70 -11.16 -14.49
CA ILE A 121 -1.57 -11.11 -15.68
C ILE A 121 -0.91 -10.30 -16.81
N CYS A 122 -0.30 -9.17 -16.49
CA CYS A 122 0.37 -8.33 -17.49
C CYS A 122 1.75 -8.86 -17.92
N GLY A 123 2.18 -10.04 -17.47
CA GLY A 123 3.43 -10.66 -17.91
C GLY A 123 4.71 -9.93 -17.48
N ILE A 124 4.61 -8.91 -16.62
CA ILE A 124 5.72 -8.03 -16.22
C ILE A 124 6.85 -8.84 -15.58
N ARG A 125 6.50 -9.95 -14.91
CA ARG A 125 7.46 -10.87 -14.28
C ARG A 125 8.52 -11.40 -15.25
N ALA A 126 8.19 -11.55 -16.53
CA ALA A 126 9.10 -12.06 -17.55
C ALA A 126 10.03 -10.96 -18.12
N LEU A 127 9.75 -9.68 -17.85
CA LEU A 127 10.52 -8.55 -18.42
C LEU A 127 11.87 -8.34 -17.73
N SER A 128 11.99 -8.69 -16.44
CA SER A 128 13.22 -8.50 -15.67
C SER A 128 13.27 -9.38 -14.43
N ALA A 129 14.47 -9.82 -14.04
CA ALA A 129 14.70 -10.52 -12.77
C ALA A 129 14.26 -9.68 -11.56
N LYS A 130 14.37 -8.35 -11.65
CA LYS A 130 13.92 -7.40 -10.64
C LYS A 130 12.41 -7.46 -10.47
N ALA A 131 11.65 -7.43 -11.57
CA ALA A 131 10.20 -7.57 -11.56
C ALA A 131 9.76 -8.94 -11.02
N ASN A 132 10.47 -10.02 -11.32
CA ASN A 132 10.17 -11.32 -10.75
C ASN A 132 10.42 -11.35 -9.22
N ARG A 133 11.49 -10.70 -8.75
CA ARG A 133 11.78 -10.59 -7.31
C ARG A 133 10.71 -9.78 -6.57
N THR A 134 10.28 -8.65 -7.11
CA THR A 134 9.25 -7.80 -6.51
C THR A 134 7.89 -8.49 -6.45
N PHE A 135 7.57 -9.34 -7.44
CA PHE A 135 6.41 -10.22 -7.38
C PHE A 135 6.45 -11.15 -6.16
N PHE A 136 7.57 -11.86 -5.93
CA PHE A 136 7.70 -12.73 -4.78
C PHE A 136 7.65 -11.97 -3.45
N ILE A 137 8.21 -10.75 -3.39
CA ILE A 137 8.09 -9.89 -2.21
C ILE A 137 6.62 -9.54 -1.93
N ARG A 138 5.84 -9.14 -2.94
CA ARG A 138 4.40 -8.85 -2.77
C ARG A 138 3.62 -10.07 -2.29
N VAL A 139 3.89 -11.24 -2.85
CA VAL A 139 3.26 -12.50 -2.42
C VAL A 139 3.65 -12.86 -0.99
N ALA A 140 4.93 -12.72 -0.63
CA ALA A 140 5.41 -12.97 0.73
C ALA A 140 4.77 -12.00 1.74
N ILE A 141 4.68 -10.71 1.40
CA ILE A 141 3.97 -9.70 2.20
C ILE A 141 2.51 -10.12 2.42
N PHE A 142 1.81 -10.57 1.38
CA PHE A 142 0.43 -11.00 1.51
C PHE A 142 0.27 -12.24 2.39
N LEU A 143 1.08 -13.29 2.17
CA LEU A 143 0.97 -14.55 2.91
C LEU A 143 1.41 -14.39 4.37
N VAL A 144 2.62 -13.86 4.59
CA VAL A 144 3.17 -13.68 5.94
C VAL A 144 2.42 -12.57 6.67
N GLY A 145 2.15 -11.45 6.00
CA GLY A 145 1.37 -10.34 6.56
C GLY A 145 -0.06 -10.75 6.89
N GLY A 146 -0.73 -11.51 6.01
CA GLY A 146 -2.06 -12.06 6.30
C GLY A 146 -2.06 -12.99 7.51
N GLY A 147 -1.05 -13.86 7.64
CA GLY A 147 -0.84 -14.67 8.84
C GLY A 147 -0.65 -13.83 10.09
N LEU A 148 0.16 -12.78 10.01
CA LEU A 148 0.37 -11.83 11.11
C LEU A 148 -0.91 -11.05 11.47
N CYS A 149 -1.79 -10.73 10.51
CA CYS A 149 -3.07 -10.08 10.80
C CYS A 149 -3.94 -10.96 11.70
N ILE A 150 -4.07 -12.24 11.35
CA ILE A 150 -4.85 -13.22 12.13
C ILE A 150 -4.22 -13.41 13.51
N PHE A 151 -2.89 -13.55 13.56
CA PHE A 151 -2.16 -13.70 14.81
C PHE A 151 -2.30 -12.47 15.71
N THR A 152 -2.25 -11.26 15.16
CA THR A 152 -2.43 -10.00 15.90
C THR A 152 -3.83 -9.92 16.51
N ALA A 153 -4.88 -10.26 15.74
CA ALA A 153 -6.24 -10.29 16.24
C ALA A 153 -6.41 -11.32 17.38
N TYR A 154 -5.82 -12.50 17.23
CA TYR A 154 -5.81 -13.54 18.26
C TYR A 154 -5.06 -13.07 19.52
N ALA A 155 -3.84 -12.55 19.38
CA ALA A 155 -3.02 -12.09 20.48
C ALA A 155 -3.71 -10.96 21.26
N TYR A 156 -4.35 -10.02 20.57
CA TYR A 156 -5.14 -8.97 21.21
C TYR A 156 -6.35 -9.51 21.97
N ALA A 157 -7.07 -10.49 21.41
CA ALA A 157 -8.18 -11.14 22.09
C ALA A 157 -7.74 -11.87 23.37
N VAL A 158 -6.63 -12.61 23.30
CA VAL A 158 -6.04 -13.27 24.49
C VAL A 158 -5.63 -12.25 25.53
N TYR A 159 -4.96 -11.16 25.12
CA TYR A 159 -4.60 -10.06 26.01
C TYR A 159 -5.84 -9.49 26.72
N ARG A 160 -6.92 -9.22 25.99
CA ARG A 160 -8.18 -8.68 26.55
C ARG A 160 -8.89 -9.63 27.51
N LEU A 161 -8.79 -10.94 27.30
CA LEU A 161 -9.50 -11.93 28.10
C LEU A 161 -8.69 -12.42 29.31
N GLN A 162 -7.37 -12.46 29.18
CA GLN A 162 -6.48 -13.09 30.17
C GLN A 162 -5.49 -12.10 30.81
N CYS A 163 -5.46 -10.84 30.37
CA CYS A 163 -4.47 -9.83 30.78
C CYS A 163 -3.03 -10.40 30.75
N SER A 164 -2.67 -11.07 29.66
CA SER A 164 -1.35 -11.69 29.50
C SER A 164 -0.34 -10.70 28.89
N ASP A 165 0.75 -10.44 29.62
CA ASP A 165 1.88 -9.63 29.16
C ASP A 165 2.47 -10.14 27.85
N THR A 166 2.65 -11.47 27.73
CA THR A 166 3.20 -12.11 26.54
C THR A 166 2.30 -11.91 25.33
N ALA A 167 0.97 -12.02 25.50
CA ALA A 167 0.04 -11.79 24.42
C ALA A 167 0.07 -10.33 23.92
N TYR A 168 0.20 -9.38 24.85
CA TYR A 168 0.31 -7.97 24.52
C TYR A 168 1.63 -7.62 23.81
N LEU A 169 2.75 -8.23 24.22
CA LEU A 169 4.03 -8.09 23.55
C LEU A 169 3.99 -8.67 22.12
N CYS A 170 3.41 -9.86 21.96
CA CYS A 170 3.23 -10.50 20.64
C CYS A 170 2.37 -9.65 19.69
N PHE A 171 1.28 -9.06 20.20
CA PHE A 171 0.47 -8.10 19.48
C PHE A 171 1.30 -6.90 19.00
N SER A 172 2.05 -6.30 19.91
CA SER A 172 2.86 -5.10 19.63
C SER A 172 3.95 -5.38 18.59
N ILE A 173 4.70 -6.48 18.72
CA ILE A 173 5.72 -6.88 17.74
C ILE A 173 5.10 -7.10 16.36
N SER A 174 3.94 -7.75 16.30
CA SER A 174 3.25 -8.04 15.04
C SER A 174 2.81 -6.76 14.33
N GLU A 175 2.31 -5.78 15.08
CA GLU A 175 1.96 -4.47 14.55
C GLU A 175 3.17 -3.77 13.92
N TYR A 176 4.33 -3.75 14.59
CA TYR A 176 5.56 -3.19 14.00
C TYR A 176 5.97 -3.88 12.70
N ILE A 177 5.88 -5.21 12.63
CA ILE A 177 6.21 -5.97 11.41
C ILE A 177 5.23 -5.64 10.28
N LEU A 178 3.93 -5.49 10.59
CA LEU A 178 2.92 -5.11 9.60
C LEU A 178 3.13 -3.70 9.06
N VAL A 179 3.50 -2.74 9.92
CA VAL A 179 3.88 -1.38 9.51
C VAL A 179 5.12 -1.42 8.61
N MET A 180 6.13 -2.22 8.95
CA MET A 180 7.31 -2.42 8.11
C MET A 180 6.95 -3.02 6.75
N PHE A 181 6.10 -4.05 6.70
CA PHE A 181 5.63 -4.64 5.44
C PHE A 181 4.89 -3.62 4.57
N ASN A 182 4.08 -2.75 5.18
CA ASN A 182 3.42 -1.66 4.46
C ASN A 182 4.43 -0.68 3.87
N ALA A 183 5.45 -0.29 4.63
CA ALA A 183 6.52 0.58 4.14
C ALA A 183 7.29 -0.05 2.99
N VAL A 184 7.66 -1.34 3.11
CA VAL A 184 8.33 -2.08 2.04
C VAL A 184 7.45 -2.13 0.79
N PHE A 185 6.15 -2.40 0.92
CA PHE A 185 5.21 -2.44 -0.20
C PHE A 185 5.19 -1.13 -1.00
N HIS A 186 5.14 0.03 -0.33
CA HIS A 186 5.17 1.34 -0.97
C HIS A 186 6.56 1.74 -1.52
N LEU A 187 7.63 1.05 -1.12
CA LEU A 187 8.96 1.23 -1.69
C LEU A 187 9.15 0.46 -3.00
N ILE A 188 8.37 -0.60 -3.24
CA ILE A 188 8.51 -1.45 -4.44
C ILE A 188 8.40 -0.64 -5.75
N PRO A 189 7.40 0.25 -5.93
CA PRO A 189 7.28 1.02 -7.17
C PRO A 189 8.49 1.90 -7.44
N TYR A 190 9.06 2.51 -6.38
CA TYR A 190 10.31 3.27 -6.48
C TYR A 190 11.47 2.37 -6.88
N TRP A 191 11.57 1.19 -6.28
CA TRP A 191 12.62 0.24 -6.63
C TRP A 191 12.48 -0.19 -8.10
N GLU A 192 11.29 -0.55 -8.56
CA GLU A 192 11.03 -0.96 -9.95
C GLU A 192 11.35 0.12 -10.98
N CYS A 193 11.10 1.40 -10.66
CA CYS A 193 11.27 2.51 -11.59
C CYS A 193 12.58 3.30 -11.44
N ASN A 194 13.47 2.93 -10.53
CA ASN A 194 14.78 3.59 -10.36
C ASN A 194 15.65 3.57 -11.63
N ASP A 195 15.36 2.69 -12.58
CA ASP A 195 16.11 2.54 -13.84
C ASP A 195 15.29 2.99 -15.06
N VAL A 196 14.13 3.63 -14.85
CA VAL A 196 13.20 4.03 -15.92
C VAL A 196 13.26 5.54 -16.11
N GLU A 197 13.76 5.98 -17.26
CA GLU A 197 13.75 7.39 -17.66
C GLU A 197 12.35 7.76 -18.17
N ILE A 198 11.70 8.73 -17.52
CA ILE A 198 10.35 9.18 -17.90
C ILE A 198 10.50 10.33 -18.90
N GLU A 199 10.39 10.04 -20.20
CA GLU A 199 10.27 11.09 -21.22
C GLU A 199 8.85 11.70 -21.18
N LEU A 200 8.77 12.99 -20.81
CA LEU A 200 7.56 13.78 -20.97
C LEU A 200 7.33 14.12 -22.45
N VAL A 201 6.60 13.26 -23.16
CA VAL A 201 6.12 13.59 -24.51
C VAL A 201 5.03 14.65 -24.40
N THR A 202 5.42 15.93 -24.47
CA THR A 202 4.47 17.03 -24.63
C THR A 202 3.91 16.97 -26.05
N HIS A 203 2.70 16.43 -26.20
CA HIS A 203 2.00 16.46 -27.48
C HIS A 203 1.65 17.92 -27.80
N ARG A 204 2.50 18.61 -28.56
CA ARG A 204 2.24 19.96 -29.07
C ARG A 204 1.06 19.85 -30.05
N SER A 205 -0.16 20.07 -29.57
CA SER A 205 -1.37 20.06 -30.41
C SER A 205 -1.20 21.09 -31.54
N LYS A 206 -1.05 20.63 -32.78
CA LYS A 206 -1.18 21.51 -33.94
C LYS A 206 -2.61 22.07 -33.96
N PRO A 207 -2.82 23.36 -34.25
CA PRO A 207 -4.15 23.94 -34.31
C PRO A 207 -4.98 23.23 -35.38
N ILE A 208 -6.17 22.76 -34.99
CA ILE A 208 -7.08 22.00 -35.84
C ILE A 208 -7.67 22.96 -36.89
N THR A 209 -7.15 22.91 -38.12
CA THR A 209 -7.78 23.54 -39.28
C THR A 209 -8.57 22.48 -40.05
N ARG A 210 -9.89 22.52 -39.87
CA ARG A 210 -10.99 22.14 -40.78
C ARG A 210 -10.74 21.05 -41.85
N TRP A 211 -11.48 19.94 -41.70
CA TRP A 211 -11.90 18.96 -42.73
C TRP A 211 -11.10 17.66 -42.99
N ASP A 212 -10.50 17.02 -41.97
CA ASP A 212 -10.11 15.61 -42.09
C ASP A 212 -11.03 14.69 -41.25
N LEU A 213 -12.18 14.33 -41.85
CA LEU A 213 -13.03 13.22 -41.41
C LEU A 213 -12.40 11.91 -41.89
N ASN A 214 -11.32 11.47 -41.25
CA ASN A 214 -10.82 10.08 -41.28
C ASN A 214 -9.60 9.96 -40.35
N ILE A 215 -9.84 9.90 -39.04
CA ILE A 215 -8.82 9.42 -38.09
C ILE A 215 -9.48 8.34 -37.23
N ILE A 216 -9.47 7.12 -37.76
CA ILE A 216 -9.38 5.93 -36.92
C ILE A 216 -8.11 6.13 -36.08
N PRO A 217 -8.13 5.98 -34.74
CA PRO A 217 -6.91 6.10 -33.96
C PRO A 217 -6.02 4.90 -34.29
N GLU A 218 -5.17 5.05 -35.31
CA GLU A 218 -4.02 4.19 -35.52
C GLU A 218 -3.15 4.26 -34.27
N LYS A 219 -3.03 3.11 -33.61
CA LYS A 219 -1.86 2.64 -32.86
C LYS A 219 -1.01 3.73 -32.21
N PHE A 220 -1.15 3.86 -30.89
CA PHE A 220 -0.06 4.34 -30.04
C PHE A 220 1.24 3.60 -30.40
N PRO A 221 2.27 4.26 -30.95
CA PRO A 221 3.57 3.64 -31.07
C PRO A 221 4.30 3.92 -29.75
N LEU A 222 4.08 3.08 -28.74
CA LEU A 222 5.01 3.01 -27.62
C LEU A 222 6.26 2.31 -28.15
N ARG A 223 7.26 3.12 -28.50
CA ARG A 223 8.56 2.65 -28.98
C ARG A 223 9.14 1.73 -27.91
N ALA A 224 9.49 0.51 -28.32
CA ALA A 224 10.01 -0.53 -27.45
C ALA A 224 11.18 -0.01 -26.60
N ILE A 225 11.08 -0.24 -25.30
CA ILE A 225 12.15 -0.01 -24.32
C ILE A 225 13.31 -0.92 -24.72
N SER A 226 14.39 -0.35 -25.26
CA SER A 226 15.63 -1.06 -25.50
C SER A 226 16.43 -1.13 -24.19
N TYR A 227 16.66 -2.33 -23.70
CA TYR A 227 17.63 -2.55 -22.63
C TYR A 227 19.03 -2.45 -23.22
N THR A 228 19.83 -1.49 -22.75
CA THR A 228 21.30 -1.47 -22.90
C THR A 228 21.93 -1.80 -21.56
#